data_AF-A0AA43DTX4-F1
#
_entry.id   AF-A0AA43DTX4-F1
#
_cell.length_a   1.000
_cell.length_b   1.000
_cell.length_c   1.000
_cell.angle_alpha   90.00
_cell.angle_beta   90.00
_cell.angle_gamma   90.00
#
_symmetry.space_group_name_H-M   'P 1'
#
loop_
_entity.id
_entity.type
_entity.pdbx_description
1 polymer ?
#
loop_
_entity_poly.entity_id
_entity_poly.type
_entity_poly.pdbx_seq_one_letter_code
_entity_poly.pdbx_strand_id
1 'polypeptide(L)'
;MKYDDASWHYNGNFPSDLPQAAGATHIGMFLAWMLLNKLASEELLDDAESEVNALEKRELTGSAFVISMLDEKLTDQEFNAIGNAFAIAYYEGLNNDSRYVDDYVLAFGVTQDAIYSVEDTWANYDKLSPVIDARFAEWQAMGKPEYIV
;
A
#
# COMPACT_ATOMS: atom_id res chain seq x y z
N MET A 1 10.11 -11.28 3.13
CA MET A 1 9.56 -10.49 4.26
C MET A 1 8.10 -10.25 3.98
N LYS A 2 7.25 -10.21 5.01
CA LYS A 2 5.84 -9.84 4.85
C LYS A 2 5.61 -8.49 5.52
N TYR A 3 5.17 -7.50 4.74
CA TYR A 3 4.88 -6.14 5.19
C TYR A 3 3.45 -6.04 5.74
N ASP A 4 2.49 -6.68 5.08
CA ASP A 4 1.10 -6.71 5.54
C ASP A 4 0.40 -8.01 5.13
N ASP A 5 -0.68 -8.32 5.83
CA ASP A 5 -1.56 -9.45 5.59
C ASP A 5 -2.95 -9.06 6.06
N ALA A 6 -3.92 -9.01 5.13
CA ALA A 6 -5.27 -8.58 5.48
C ALA A 6 -5.89 -9.44 6.59
N SER A 7 -5.47 -10.70 6.74
CA SER A 7 -5.94 -11.58 7.80
C SER A 7 -5.53 -11.15 9.21
N TRP A 8 -4.48 -10.34 9.34
CA TRP A 8 -4.11 -9.69 10.61
C TRP A 8 -5.20 -8.73 11.09
N HIS A 9 -6.00 -8.21 10.16
CA HIS A 9 -7.01 -7.20 10.43
C HIS A 9 -8.39 -7.79 10.71
N TYR A 10 -8.65 -9.05 10.34
CA TYR A 10 -9.99 -9.65 10.43
C TYR A 10 -10.47 -9.97 11.84
N ASN A 11 -9.57 -9.94 12.83
CA ASN A 11 -9.87 -10.27 14.22
C ASN A 11 -9.64 -9.05 15.12
N GLY A 12 -10.38 -8.95 16.23
CA GLY A 12 -10.22 -7.85 17.19
C GLY A 12 -11.14 -6.66 16.89
N ASN A 13 -10.55 -5.48 16.64
CA ASN A 13 -11.28 -4.22 16.46
C ASN A 13 -11.75 -3.97 15.01
N PHE A 14 -11.75 -5.00 14.15
CA PHE A 14 -12.30 -4.85 12.81
C PHE A 14 -13.78 -4.42 12.88
N PRO A 15 -14.19 -3.34 12.18
CA PRO A 15 -15.57 -2.91 12.21
C PRO A 15 -16.50 -4.00 11.67
N SER A 16 -17.47 -4.43 12.48
CA SER A 16 -18.38 -5.53 12.13
C SER A 16 -19.38 -5.19 11.03
N ASP A 17 -19.50 -3.92 10.69
CA ASP A 17 -20.32 -3.36 9.63
C ASP A 17 -19.59 -3.25 8.28
N LEU A 18 -18.28 -3.48 8.24
CA LEU A 18 -17.48 -3.44 7.01
C LEU A 18 -17.24 -4.84 6.42
N PRO A 19 -17.17 -4.97 5.07
CA PRO A 19 -16.74 -6.20 4.43
C PRO A 19 -15.25 -6.47 4.70
N GLN A 20 -14.82 -7.74 4.73
CA GLN A 20 -13.40 -8.10 4.93
C GLN A 20 -12.46 -7.42 3.93
N ALA A 21 -12.91 -7.23 2.68
CA ALA A 21 -12.17 -6.50 1.64
C ALA A 21 -11.75 -5.07 2.06
N ALA A 22 -12.42 -4.45 3.03
CA ALA A 22 -12.01 -3.16 3.57
C ALA A 22 -10.61 -3.20 4.21
N GLY A 23 -10.22 -4.35 4.77
CA GLY A 23 -8.87 -4.59 5.34
C GLY A 23 -7.74 -4.57 4.31
N ALA A 24 -8.05 -4.73 3.02
CA ALA A 24 -7.06 -4.67 1.94
C ALA A 24 -6.93 -3.25 1.34
N THR A 25 -7.74 -2.28 1.78
CA THR A 25 -7.81 -0.96 1.12
C THR A 25 -6.53 -0.15 1.28
N HIS A 26 -6.02 0.00 2.51
CA HIS A 26 -4.76 0.73 2.73
C HIS A 26 -3.56 -0.01 2.13
N ILE A 27 -3.56 -1.35 2.17
CA ILE A 27 -2.54 -2.20 1.52
C ILE A 27 -2.53 -1.94 0.01
N GLY A 28 -3.72 -1.99 -0.60
CA GLY A 28 -3.94 -1.84 -2.02
C GLY A 28 -3.57 -0.46 -2.54
N MET A 29 -3.91 0.61 -1.82
CA MET A 29 -3.52 1.97 -2.25
C MET A 29 -2.00 2.15 -2.29
N PHE A 30 -1.27 1.56 -1.33
CA PHE A 30 0.19 1.57 -1.35
C PHE A 30 0.73 0.74 -2.53
N LEU A 31 0.25 -0.51 -2.70
CA LEU A 31 0.63 -1.35 -3.84
C LEU A 31 0.40 -0.63 -5.18
N ALA A 32 -0.78 -0.05 -5.40
CA ALA A 32 -1.09 0.67 -6.62
C ALA A 32 -0.09 1.79 -6.90
N TRP A 33 0.32 2.54 -5.86
CA TRP A 33 1.34 3.57 -6.01
C TRP A 33 2.69 2.99 -6.42
N MET A 34 3.11 1.88 -5.81
CA MET A 34 4.37 1.20 -6.14
C MET A 34 4.40 0.73 -7.60
N LEU A 35 3.31 0.10 -8.07
CA LEU A 35 3.21 -0.41 -9.44
C LEU A 35 3.22 0.72 -10.47
N LEU A 36 2.43 1.77 -10.23
CA LEU A 36 2.38 2.96 -11.10
C LEU A 36 3.71 3.70 -11.19
N ASN A 37 4.55 3.60 -10.15
CA ASN A 37 5.89 4.19 -10.09
C ASN A 37 7.02 3.24 -10.51
N LYS A 38 6.68 2.12 -11.18
CA LYS A 38 7.65 1.16 -11.73
C LYS A 38 8.55 0.53 -10.65
N LEU A 39 7.98 0.29 -9.47
CA LEU A 39 8.67 -0.34 -8.35
C LEU A 39 8.34 -1.84 -8.18
N ALA A 40 7.57 -2.42 -9.11
CA ALA A 40 7.29 -3.84 -9.18
C ALA A 40 8.56 -4.69 -9.35
N SER A 41 8.55 -5.92 -8.84
CA SER A 41 9.53 -6.94 -9.18
C SER A 41 9.30 -7.46 -10.61
N GLU A 42 10.33 -8.07 -11.21
CA GLU A 42 10.18 -8.73 -12.51
C GLU A 42 9.22 -9.94 -12.41
N GLU A 43 9.28 -10.70 -11.30
CA GLU A 43 8.40 -11.85 -11.05
C GLU A 43 6.92 -11.45 -11.03
N LEU A 44 6.56 -10.37 -10.33
CA LEU A 44 5.18 -9.88 -10.31
C LEU A 44 4.72 -9.43 -11.71
N LEU A 45 5.60 -8.80 -12.49
CA LEU A 45 5.27 -8.35 -13.84
C LEU A 45 5.04 -9.54 -14.78
N ASP A 46 5.81 -10.63 -14.63
CA ASP A 46 5.65 -11.86 -15.41
C ASP A 46 4.35 -12.61 -15.04
N ASP A 47 4.01 -12.66 -13.75
CA ASP A 47 2.86 -13.43 -13.25
C ASP A 47 1.51 -12.68 -13.35
N ALA A 48 1.53 -11.34 -13.33
CA ALA A 48 0.33 -10.49 -13.23
C ALA A 48 0.28 -9.38 -14.30
N GLU A 49 0.88 -9.59 -15.48
CA GLU A 49 0.95 -8.58 -16.55
C GLU A 49 -0.42 -7.96 -16.88
N SER A 50 -1.48 -8.78 -16.99
CA SER A 50 -2.84 -8.32 -17.30
C SER A 50 -3.42 -7.41 -16.22
N GLU A 51 -3.23 -7.77 -14.96
CA GLU A 51 -3.75 -7.07 -13.79
C GLU A 51 -2.99 -5.78 -13.56
N VAL A 52 -1.67 -5.77 -13.80
CA VAL A 52 -0.86 -4.55 -13.79
C VAL A 52 -1.36 -3.60 -14.88
N ASN A 53 -1.60 -4.09 -16.10
CA ASN A 53 -2.16 -3.28 -17.19
C ASN A 53 -3.57 -2.73 -16.86
N ALA A 54 -4.41 -3.53 -16.20
CA ALA A 54 -5.74 -3.09 -15.76
C ALA A 54 -5.65 -2.01 -14.67
N LEU A 55 -4.72 -2.17 -13.72
CA LEU A 55 -4.46 -1.17 -12.68
C LEU A 55 -3.92 0.13 -13.27
N GLU A 56 -3.00 0.07 -14.24
CA GLU A 56 -2.49 1.25 -14.96
C GLU A 56 -3.60 2.03 -15.68
N LYS A 57 -4.60 1.31 -16.22
CA LYS A 57 -5.79 1.91 -16.85
C LYS A 57 -6.87 2.34 -15.86
N ARG A 58 -6.64 2.11 -14.56
CA ARG A 58 -7.62 2.35 -13.49
C ARG A 58 -8.89 1.48 -13.59
N GLU A 59 -8.79 0.33 -14.24
CA GLU A 59 -9.86 -0.67 -14.39
C GLU A 59 -9.88 -1.67 -13.22
N LEU A 60 -8.76 -1.80 -12.49
CA LEU A 60 -8.57 -2.63 -11.30
C LEU A 60 -7.99 -1.77 -10.18
N THR A 61 -8.61 -1.74 -9.00
CA THR A 61 -8.03 -1.02 -7.85
C THR A 61 -6.89 -1.83 -7.23
N GLY A 62 -6.03 -1.16 -6.46
CA GLY A 62 -4.99 -1.87 -5.73
C GLY A 62 -5.53 -2.86 -4.69
N SER A 63 -6.66 -2.56 -4.03
CA SER A 63 -7.27 -3.50 -3.07
C SER A 63 -7.76 -4.76 -3.78
N ALA A 64 -8.43 -4.59 -4.93
CA ALA A 64 -8.85 -5.72 -5.75
C ALA A 64 -7.65 -6.55 -6.25
N PHE A 65 -6.55 -5.89 -6.63
CA PHE A 65 -5.31 -6.57 -7.00
C PHE A 65 -4.75 -7.42 -5.85
N VAL A 66 -4.63 -6.84 -4.64
CA VAL A 66 -4.14 -7.56 -3.45
C VAL A 66 -4.98 -8.80 -3.15
N ILE A 67 -6.31 -8.67 -3.24
CA ILE A 67 -7.24 -9.76 -2.97
C ILE A 67 -7.15 -10.84 -4.06
N SER A 68 -7.09 -10.47 -5.34
CA SER A 68 -7.18 -11.43 -6.44
C SER A 68 -5.86 -12.09 -6.80
N MET A 69 -4.72 -11.40 -6.62
CA MET A 69 -3.41 -11.86 -7.09
C MET A 69 -2.44 -12.23 -5.98
N LEU A 70 -2.58 -11.65 -4.78
CA LEU A 70 -1.53 -11.70 -3.76
C LEU A 70 -1.94 -12.44 -2.48
N ASP A 71 -2.99 -13.26 -2.54
CA ASP A 71 -3.57 -13.94 -1.36
C ASP A 71 -3.78 -12.98 -0.18
N GLU A 72 -4.19 -11.74 -0.48
CA GLU A 72 -4.42 -10.66 0.49
C GLU A 72 -3.17 -10.21 1.28
N LYS A 73 -1.97 -10.47 0.76
CA LYS A 73 -0.69 -10.18 1.41
C LYS A 73 0.12 -9.17 0.62
N LEU A 74 0.96 -8.44 1.35
CA LEU A 74 2.00 -7.62 0.80
C LEU A 74 3.35 -8.09 1.34
N THR A 75 4.24 -8.47 0.44
CA THR A 75 5.55 -9.05 0.72
C THR A 75 6.64 -8.34 -0.06
N ASP A 76 7.89 -8.72 0.21
CA ASP A 76 9.03 -8.24 -0.56
C ASP A 76 9.16 -8.85 -1.96
N GLN A 77 8.33 -9.85 -2.29
CA GLN A 77 8.32 -10.47 -3.61
C GLN A 77 7.65 -9.56 -4.66
N GLU A 78 6.75 -8.67 -4.25
CA GLU A 78 6.02 -7.79 -5.16
C GLU A 78 6.88 -6.65 -5.72
N PHE A 79 8.03 -6.36 -5.10
CA PHE A 79 8.80 -5.16 -5.38
C PHE A 79 10.25 -5.42 -5.80
N ASN A 80 10.79 -4.53 -6.62
CA ASN A 80 12.22 -4.50 -6.89
C ASN A 80 13.02 -3.95 -5.69
N ALA A 81 14.34 -3.91 -5.80
CA ALA A 81 15.22 -3.49 -4.71
C ALA A 81 14.93 -2.06 -4.20
N ILE A 82 14.56 -1.12 -5.08
CA ILE A 82 14.21 0.25 -4.67
C ILE A 82 12.85 0.26 -3.99
N GLY A 83 11.88 -0.49 -4.53
CA GLY A 83 10.56 -0.62 -3.95
C GLY A 83 10.61 -1.23 -2.55
N ASN A 84 11.35 -2.32 -2.35
CA ASN A 84 11.54 -2.93 -1.04
C ASN A 84 12.22 -2.00 -0.03
N ALA A 85 13.23 -1.24 -0.46
CA ALA A 85 13.88 -0.27 0.41
C ALA A 85 12.91 0.84 0.84
N PHE A 86 12.03 1.31 -0.05
CA PHE A 86 11.03 2.31 0.29
C PHE A 86 9.89 1.74 1.13
N ALA A 87 9.45 0.51 0.87
CA ALA A 87 8.45 -0.18 1.70
C ALA A 87 8.94 -0.33 3.15
N ILE A 88 10.21 -0.70 3.35
CA ILE A 88 10.81 -0.72 4.69
C ILE A 88 10.80 0.68 5.32
N ALA A 89 11.24 1.70 4.56
CA ALA A 89 11.44 3.02 5.12
C ALA A 89 10.14 3.77 5.45
N TYR A 90 9.07 3.53 4.69
CA TYR A 90 7.84 4.31 4.72
C TYR A 90 6.61 3.51 5.16
N TYR A 91 6.47 2.26 4.68
CA TYR A 91 5.32 1.40 4.98
C TYR A 91 5.49 0.65 6.31
N GLU A 92 6.58 -0.12 6.44
CA GLU A 92 6.89 -0.87 7.68
C GLU A 92 7.28 0.09 8.80
N GLY A 93 8.23 1.00 8.52
CA GLY A 93 8.76 1.94 9.50
C GLY A 93 9.64 1.28 10.56
N LEU A 94 10.04 2.06 11.56
CA LEU A 94 10.88 1.61 12.67
C LEU A 94 10.00 1.31 13.89
N ASN A 95 10.09 0.11 14.47
CA ASN A 95 9.33 -0.29 15.67
C ASN A 95 7.80 -0.12 15.53
N ASN A 96 7.25 -0.50 14.37
CA ASN A 96 5.83 -0.32 14.01
C ASN A 96 5.38 1.16 13.89
N ASP A 97 6.32 2.09 13.71
CA ASP A 97 6.04 3.50 13.45
C ASP A 97 5.90 3.76 11.94
N SER A 98 4.75 3.37 11.38
CA SER A 98 4.47 3.49 9.96
C SER A 98 4.07 4.92 9.57
N ARG A 99 4.99 5.63 8.93
CA ARG A 99 4.71 6.96 8.35
C ARG A 99 3.63 6.90 7.26
N TYR A 100 3.53 5.78 6.54
CA TYR A 100 2.43 5.55 5.61
C TYR A 100 1.07 5.58 6.30
N VAL A 101 0.92 4.88 7.43
CA VAL A 101 -0.35 4.88 8.18
C VAL A 101 -0.65 6.28 8.71
N ASP A 102 0.34 7.01 9.21
CA ASP A 102 0.14 8.39 9.68
C ASP A 102 -0.37 9.31 8.56
N ASP A 103 0.29 9.26 7.40
CA ASP A 103 -0.07 10.07 6.24
C ASP A 103 -1.44 9.66 5.68
N TYR A 104 -1.77 8.36 5.69
CA TYR A 104 -3.08 7.84 5.31
C TYR A 104 -4.20 8.37 6.22
N VAL A 105 -4.01 8.25 7.53
CA VAL A 105 -4.96 8.73 8.55
C VAL A 105 -5.18 10.24 8.40
N LEU A 106 -4.10 11.00 8.20
CA LEU A 106 -4.16 12.44 7.99
C LEU A 106 -4.86 12.82 6.69
N ALA A 107 -4.54 12.15 5.58
CA ALA A 107 -5.12 12.42 4.26
C ALA A 107 -6.65 12.24 4.22
N PHE A 108 -7.17 11.27 4.99
CA PHE A 108 -8.60 10.96 5.04
C PHE A 108 -9.32 11.52 6.27
N GLY A 109 -8.60 12.14 7.21
CA GLY A 109 -9.20 12.68 8.43
C GLY A 109 -9.87 11.63 9.30
N VAL A 110 -9.37 10.40 9.26
CA VAL A 110 -9.85 9.26 10.07
C VAL A 110 -9.01 9.14 11.34
N THR A 111 -9.32 8.18 12.20
CA THR A 111 -8.45 7.76 13.30
C THR A 111 -7.73 6.46 12.92
N GLN A 112 -6.70 6.08 13.68
CA GLN A 112 -5.99 4.82 13.47
C GLN A 112 -6.92 3.59 13.60
N ASP A 113 -7.92 3.65 14.50
CA ASP A 113 -8.93 2.60 14.64
C ASP A 113 -9.95 2.57 13.48
N ALA A 114 -9.97 3.60 12.63
CA ALA A 114 -10.93 3.76 11.54
C ALA A 114 -10.27 3.69 10.15
N ILE A 115 -9.03 3.18 10.04
CA ILE A 115 -8.31 3.08 8.76
C ILE A 115 -9.09 2.31 7.68
N TYR A 116 -9.90 1.31 8.08
CA TYR A 116 -10.70 0.49 7.18
C TYR A 116 -11.97 1.20 6.66
N SER A 117 -12.34 2.35 7.23
CA SER A 117 -13.55 3.10 6.82
C SER A 117 -13.39 3.85 5.50
N VAL A 118 -12.16 3.97 4.99
CA VAL A 118 -11.88 4.65 3.74
C VAL A 118 -12.31 3.76 2.57
N GLU A 119 -13.08 4.33 1.64
CA GLU A 119 -13.55 3.60 0.47
C GLU A 119 -12.43 3.34 -0.54
N ASP A 120 -12.39 2.12 -1.08
CA ASP A 120 -11.49 1.72 -2.18
C ASP A 120 -11.92 2.36 -3.51
N THR A 121 -11.42 3.56 -3.77
CA THR A 121 -11.72 4.32 -4.99
C THR A 121 -10.47 5.01 -5.51
N TRP A 122 -10.40 5.18 -6.84
CA TRP A 122 -9.35 5.99 -7.47
C TRP A 122 -9.34 7.45 -7.01
N ALA A 123 -10.50 8.00 -6.64
CA ALA A 123 -10.57 9.34 -6.07
C ALA A 123 -9.89 9.45 -4.70
N ASN A 124 -9.92 8.40 -3.88
CA ASN A 124 -9.18 8.36 -2.62
C ASN A 124 -7.70 8.07 -2.86
N TYR A 125 -7.37 7.18 -3.80
CA TYR A 125 -5.98 7.00 -4.26
C TYR A 125 -5.36 8.34 -4.70
N ASP A 126 -6.08 9.14 -5.51
CA ASP A 126 -5.60 10.43 -6.02
C ASP A 126 -5.40 11.49 -4.92
N LYS A 127 -6.02 11.33 -3.75
CA LYS A 127 -5.75 12.19 -2.57
C LYS A 127 -4.46 11.79 -1.86
N LEU A 128 -4.17 10.50 -1.82
CA LEU A 128 -3.04 9.94 -1.08
C LEU A 128 -1.74 9.94 -1.91
N SER A 129 -1.83 9.67 -3.21
CA SER A 129 -0.67 9.51 -4.09
C SER A 129 0.30 10.71 -4.07
N PRO A 130 -0.14 11.99 -4.03
CA PRO A 130 0.80 13.11 -3.97
C PRO A 130 1.57 13.18 -2.65
N VAL A 131 1.01 12.63 -1.56
CA VAL A 131 1.69 12.53 -0.26
C VAL A 131 2.80 11.49 -0.35
N ILE A 132 2.51 10.33 -0.94
CA ILE A 132 3.51 9.28 -1.16
C ILE A 132 4.61 9.77 -2.11
N ASP A 133 4.26 10.50 -3.17
CA ASP A 133 5.22 11.12 -4.10
C ASP A 133 6.21 12.03 -3.35
N ALA A 134 5.70 12.88 -2.47
CA ALA A 134 6.52 13.79 -1.67
C ALA A 134 7.47 13.02 -0.74
N ARG A 135 6.96 11.97 -0.05
CA ARG A 135 7.77 11.11 0.83
C ARG A 135 8.84 10.36 0.07
N PHE A 136 8.52 9.82 -1.10
CA PHE A 136 9.49 9.12 -1.93
C PHE A 136 10.59 10.06 -2.43
N ALA A 137 10.22 11.24 -2.92
CA ALA A 137 11.18 12.24 -3.39
C ALA A 137 12.11 12.72 -2.25
N GLU A 138 11.56 13.00 -1.07
CA GLU A 138 12.33 13.39 0.11
C GLU A 138 13.28 12.28 0.55
N TRP A 139 12.79 11.04 0.65
CA TRP A 139 13.58 9.86 0.98
C TRP A 139 14.75 9.65 0.01
N GLN A 140 14.51 9.81 -1.30
CA GLN A 140 15.57 9.77 -2.29
C GLN A 140 16.60 10.89 -2.10
N ALA A 141 16.15 12.12 -1.82
CA ALA A 141 17.01 13.28 -1.58
C ALA A 141 17.87 13.13 -0.32
N MET A 142 17.38 12.42 0.70
CA MET A 142 18.10 12.07 1.92
C MET A 142 19.13 10.95 1.74
N GLY A 143 19.26 10.39 0.52
CA GLY A 143 20.19 9.29 0.26
C GLY A 143 19.63 7.92 0.60
N LYS A 144 18.29 7.78 0.61
CA LYS A 144 17.57 6.53 0.87
C LYS A 144 17.90 5.94 2.25
N PRO A 145 17.65 6.68 3.36
CA PRO A 145 17.84 6.12 4.69
C PRO A 145 16.96 4.88 4.89
N GLU A 146 17.36 3.99 5.80
CA GLU A 146 16.62 2.76 6.08
C GLU A 146 15.20 3.03 6.59
N TYR A 147 15.00 4.14 7.30
CA TYR A 147 13.71 4.57 7.85
C TYR A 147 13.46 6.07 7.60
N ILE A 148 12.21 6.43 7.37
CA ILE A 148 11.72 7.81 7.47
C ILE A 148 11.21 7.99 8.91
N VAL A 149 11.87 8.86 9.68
CA VAL A 149 11.54 9.13 11.10
C VAL A 149 10.87 10.49 11.27
#